data_AF-A0A2E7HBE5-F1
#
_entry.id   AF-A0A2E7HBE5-F1
#
_cell.length_a   1.000
_cell.length_b   1.000
_cell.length_c   1.000
_cell.angle_alpha   90.00
_cell.angle_beta   90.00
_cell.angle_gamma   90.00
#
_symmetry.space_group_name_H-M   'P 1'
#
loop_
_entity.id
_entity.type
_entity.pdbx_description
1 polymer ?
#
loop_
_entity_poly.entity_id
_entity_poly.type
_entity_poly.pdbx_seq_one_letter_code
_entity_poly.pdbx_strand_id
1 'polypeptide(L)'
;MTQGWTRTVSVEELKTKGRTVYRQDGRQIALFDTKNGIYACNNRCPHEGYPLREGTLDENCLLTCNWHNWKFNLETGENQRDGDKLRTYPVEIRDGDIWVEIVDPSVEEQLAKSLDDLRQGFVDHDYERLAREIARIVRLGVDPIIAVKEAIRWSHDKMEFGWTHAYAGAADWLALYDEHAGEPENQLICLLESIGHMSGDTLREESYPYAEGAEDWDPEAFFQAVEGEDEARAICLTRGAIATGDAYGAMEHALARAALAHYADFGHSAIYVPKAGALIRRLGEDIAEPVLVSLVRGIVSAFREDLIPEFRAYGGALETFGTKPNGAAPAAADYAKLNANKAVQFTAEHGTAPALDLFRTLLAANATNMMAFDLSHLDDLDQPYGSDFGWLDLTHGLTFADAVLELCRKYPELWPAGLLQMACFSGRNIAHQDDNVDFEVWKVTDPDAFFADVAQTLFDHGHDEYIVSVHLVKTAQSVRNLLASQEAGHAGELALAALNRLLASPVRRKMVRRTARQAMRFVDTDI
;
A
#
# COMPACT_ATOMS: atom_id res chain seq x y z
N MET A 1 20.16 29.91 -14.42
CA MET A 1 20.33 29.02 -15.59
C MET A 1 20.28 29.89 -16.83
N THR A 2 21.28 29.83 -17.71
CA THR A 2 21.25 30.55 -18.99
C THR A 2 20.18 29.95 -19.88
N GLN A 3 19.12 30.71 -20.12
CA GLN A 3 18.07 30.42 -21.09
C GLN A 3 18.45 31.04 -22.44
N GLY A 4 18.19 30.35 -23.54
CA GLY A 4 18.42 30.82 -24.90
C GLY A 4 19.70 30.26 -25.55
N TRP A 5 20.18 30.96 -26.58
CA TRP A 5 21.27 30.50 -27.43
C TRP A 5 22.63 30.54 -26.74
N THR A 6 23.28 29.38 -26.67
CA THR A 6 24.61 29.21 -26.08
C THR A 6 25.60 28.73 -27.11
N ARG A 7 26.75 29.40 -27.20
CA ARG A 7 27.88 28.99 -28.05
C ARG A 7 28.55 27.74 -27.47
N THR A 8 28.76 26.73 -28.32
CA THR A 8 29.38 25.44 -27.94
C THR A 8 30.80 25.29 -28.49
N VAL A 9 31.00 24.47 -29.52
CA VAL A 9 32.27 24.24 -30.23
C VAL A 9 32.19 24.77 -31.66
N SER A 10 33.32 24.81 -32.38
CA SER A 10 33.32 25.14 -33.80
C SER A 10 32.81 23.98 -34.67
N VAL A 11 32.28 24.30 -35.85
CA VAL A 11 31.87 23.31 -36.85
C VAL A 11 33.06 22.44 -37.29
N GLU A 12 34.24 23.05 -37.45
CA GLU A 12 35.46 22.32 -37.84
C GLU A 12 35.89 21.29 -36.79
N GLU A 13 35.80 21.65 -35.50
CA GLU A 13 36.11 20.74 -34.41
C GLU A 13 35.16 19.54 -34.41
N LEU A 14 33.85 19.79 -34.52
CA LEU A 14 32.86 18.71 -34.53
C LEU A 14 33.05 17.79 -35.73
N LYS A 15 33.23 18.33 -36.95
CA LYS A 15 33.44 17.54 -38.17
C LYS A 15 34.69 16.66 -38.10
N THR A 16 35.75 17.15 -37.44
CA THR A 16 36.98 16.36 -37.24
C THR A 16 36.75 15.18 -36.30
N LYS A 17 35.92 15.34 -35.26
CA LYS A 17 35.65 14.31 -34.25
C LYS A 17 34.46 13.41 -34.60
N GLY A 18 33.58 13.84 -35.50
CA GLY A 18 32.26 13.25 -35.78
C GLY A 18 31.23 13.46 -34.66
N ARG A 19 31.66 13.46 -33.39
CA ARG A 19 30.79 13.73 -32.23
C ARG A 19 31.56 14.31 -31.04
N THR A 20 30.92 15.20 -30.28
CA THR A 20 31.50 15.76 -29.05
C THR A 20 30.46 15.94 -27.95
N VAL A 21 30.89 16.28 -26.75
CA VAL A 21 29.98 16.65 -25.64
C VAL A 21 30.36 18.03 -25.14
N TYR A 22 29.40 18.93 -25.16
CA TYR A 22 29.47 20.23 -24.52
C TYR A 22 28.95 20.14 -23.07
N ARG A 23 29.61 20.83 -22.13
CA ARG A 23 29.26 20.82 -20.71
C ARG A 23 29.06 22.24 -20.21
N GLN A 24 27.93 22.49 -19.57
CA GLN A 24 27.59 23.77 -18.95
C GLN A 24 26.58 23.54 -17.83
N ASP A 25 26.77 24.16 -16.66
CA ASP A 25 25.84 24.11 -15.53
C ASP A 25 25.35 22.68 -15.18
N GLY A 26 26.28 21.71 -15.19
CA GLY A 26 25.99 20.29 -14.92
C GLY A 26 25.28 19.55 -16.08
N ARG A 27 24.88 20.23 -17.15
CA ARG A 27 24.32 19.63 -18.37
C ARG A 27 25.42 19.02 -19.21
N GLN A 28 25.08 17.95 -19.90
CA GLN A 28 25.91 17.32 -20.90
C GLN A 28 25.11 17.28 -22.20
N ILE A 29 25.54 18.02 -23.20
CA ILE A 29 24.87 18.09 -24.50
C ILE A 29 25.76 17.37 -25.51
N ALA A 30 25.29 16.23 -26.01
CA ALA A 30 25.96 15.49 -27.06
C ALA A 30 25.64 16.13 -28.42
N LEU A 31 26.69 16.41 -29.18
CA LEU A 31 26.64 16.97 -30.53
C LEU A 31 27.09 15.90 -31.52
N PHE A 32 26.32 15.69 -32.58
CA PHE A 32 26.59 14.71 -33.62
C PHE A 32 26.65 15.39 -34.98
N ASP A 33 27.75 15.19 -35.71
CA ASP A 33 27.83 15.52 -37.14
C ASP A 33 27.26 14.35 -37.95
N THR A 34 26.19 14.61 -38.68
CA THR A 34 25.49 13.59 -39.47
C THR A 34 25.37 14.04 -40.92
N LYS A 35 25.03 13.11 -41.82
CA LYS A 35 24.76 13.45 -43.22
C LYS A 35 23.57 14.42 -43.38
N ASN A 36 22.66 14.44 -42.41
CA ASN A 36 21.44 15.25 -42.43
C ASN A 36 21.58 16.56 -41.65
N GLY A 37 22.77 16.87 -41.13
CA GLY A 37 23.05 18.07 -40.35
C GLY A 37 23.63 17.77 -38.97
N ILE A 38 23.81 18.84 -38.18
CA ILE A 38 24.31 18.76 -36.81
C ILE A 38 23.12 18.67 -35.87
N TYR A 39 23.09 17.62 -35.03
CA TYR A 39 22.07 17.43 -34.01
C TYR A 39 22.66 17.55 -32.61
N ALA A 40 21.86 18.09 -31.69
CA ALA A 40 22.21 18.22 -30.27
C ALA A 40 21.15 17.53 -29.40
N CYS A 41 21.58 16.74 -28.42
CA CYS A 41 20.68 16.09 -27.46
C CYS A 41 21.29 15.98 -26.07
N ASN A 42 20.49 15.62 -25.07
CA ASN A 42 21.01 15.32 -23.75
C ASN A 42 21.91 14.09 -23.83
N ASN A 43 23.14 14.18 -23.33
CA ASN A 43 24.07 13.07 -23.35
C ASN A 43 23.69 11.97 -22.35
N ARG A 44 22.72 12.16 -21.46
CA ARG A 44 22.23 11.11 -20.58
C ARG A 44 21.02 10.43 -21.19
N CYS A 45 21.12 9.12 -21.41
CA CYS A 45 19.98 8.29 -21.83
C CYS A 45 18.82 8.47 -20.84
N PRO A 46 17.59 8.76 -21.30
CA PRO A 46 16.47 8.97 -20.38
C PRO A 46 16.08 7.72 -19.58
N HIS A 47 16.42 6.52 -20.07
CA HIS A 47 16.23 5.24 -19.36
C HIS A 47 17.04 5.16 -18.06
N GLU A 48 18.37 5.01 -18.16
CA GLU A 48 19.26 4.81 -17.00
C GLU A 48 20.52 5.68 -17.04
N GLY A 49 20.51 6.76 -17.83
CA GLY A 49 21.54 7.79 -17.76
C GLY A 49 22.87 7.49 -18.46
N TYR A 50 22.99 6.37 -19.19
CA TYR A 50 24.20 6.04 -19.96
C TYR A 50 24.59 7.17 -20.94
N PRO A 51 25.89 7.45 -21.13
CA PRO A 51 26.38 8.45 -22.08
C PRO A 51 25.98 8.15 -23.54
N LEU A 52 25.00 8.87 -24.08
CA LEU A 52 24.50 8.69 -25.44
C LEU A 52 25.53 9.03 -26.52
N ARG A 53 26.52 9.87 -26.24
CA ARG A 53 27.68 10.09 -27.11
C ARG A 53 28.40 8.79 -27.45
N GLU A 54 28.40 7.82 -26.53
CA GLU A 54 29.03 6.51 -26.77
C GLU A 54 28.17 5.61 -27.65
N GLY A 55 26.87 5.91 -27.79
CA GLY A 55 25.91 5.16 -28.58
C GLY A 55 26.27 4.98 -30.06
N THR A 56 25.60 4.03 -30.71
CA THR A 56 25.76 3.80 -32.15
C THR A 56 24.72 4.61 -32.93
N LEU A 57 25.17 5.44 -33.87
CA LEU A 57 24.30 6.27 -34.70
C LEU A 57 24.25 5.70 -36.12
N ASP A 58 23.04 5.43 -36.62
CA ASP A 58 22.85 4.97 -38.00
C ASP A 58 22.68 6.13 -39.00
N GLU A 59 22.53 5.79 -40.29
CA GLU A 59 22.37 6.76 -41.36
C GLU A 59 21.03 7.53 -41.35
N ASN A 60 20.02 7.01 -40.65
CA ASN A 60 18.71 7.63 -40.47
C ASN A 60 18.66 8.53 -39.22
N CYS A 61 19.83 8.81 -38.62
CA CYS A 61 19.94 9.57 -37.37
C CYS A 61 19.24 8.91 -36.18
N LEU A 62 19.13 7.58 -36.18
CA LEU A 62 18.65 6.81 -35.04
C LEU A 62 19.83 6.46 -34.12
N LEU A 63 19.84 7.07 -32.94
CA LEU A 63 20.86 6.86 -31.93
C LEU A 63 20.49 5.69 -31.02
N THR A 64 21.26 4.61 -31.06
CA THR A 64 21.15 3.45 -30.19
C THR A 64 22.04 3.62 -28.96
N CYS A 65 21.46 3.63 -27.76
CA CYS A 65 22.19 3.58 -26.50
C CYS A 65 22.94 2.25 -26.37
N ASN A 66 24.25 2.27 -26.07
CA ASN A 66 25.06 1.05 -25.97
C ASN A 66 24.80 0.20 -24.73
N TRP A 67 23.94 0.65 -23.80
CA TRP A 67 23.63 -0.12 -22.60
C TRP A 67 22.44 -1.06 -22.82
N HIS A 68 21.22 -0.49 -22.93
CA HIS A 68 19.97 -1.25 -23.06
C HIS A 68 19.36 -1.17 -24.47
N ASN A 69 20.12 -0.71 -25.46
CA ASN A 69 19.71 -0.63 -26.87
C ASN A 69 18.45 0.21 -27.13
N TRP A 70 18.12 1.13 -26.24
CA TRP A 70 17.10 2.16 -26.47
C TRP A 70 17.50 3.02 -27.66
N LYS A 71 16.54 3.31 -28.54
CA LYS A 71 16.77 3.97 -29.83
C LYS A 71 15.99 5.26 -29.89
N PHE A 72 16.68 6.34 -30.24
CA PHE A 72 16.12 7.68 -30.27
C PHE A 72 16.37 8.32 -31.62
N ASN A 73 15.32 8.85 -32.24
CA ASN A 73 15.49 9.67 -33.43
C ASN A 73 16.08 11.03 -33.00
N LEU A 74 17.25 11.43 -33.53
CA LEU A 74 17.92 12.67 -33.12
C LEU A 74 17.23 13.96 -33.59
N GLU A 75 16.36 13.88 -34.58
CA GLU A 75 15.60 15.03 -35.08
C GLU A 75 14.40 15.32 -34.17
N THR A 76 13.66 14.28 -33.78
CA THR A 76 12.40 14.41 -33.03
C THR A 76 12.55 14.14 -31.53
N GLY A 77 13.58 13.41 -31.11
CA GLY A 77 13.75 12.90 -29.75
C GLY A 77 12.91 11.66 -29.45
N GLU A 78 12.06 11.20 -30.38
CA GLU A 78 11.15 10.08 -30.14
C GLU A 78 11.90 8.77 -29.88
N ASN A 79 11.38 8.00 -28.93
CA ASN A 79 11.84 6.66 -28.63
C ASN A 79 11.15 5.65 -29.55
N GLN A 80 11.89 4.70 -30.11
CA GLN A 80 11.31 3.70 -31.01
C GLN A 80 10.28 2.74 -30.33
N ARG A 81 10.27 2.65 -29.00
CA ARG A 81 9.41 1.75 -28.21
C ARG A 81 8.37 2.49 -27.37
N ASP A 82 7.99 3.71 -27.77
CA ASP A 82 7.04 4.54 -27.02
C ASP A 82 7.42 4.78 -25.54
N GLY A 83 8.71 4.69 -25.22
CA GLY A 83 9.28 5.00 -23.90
C GLY A 83 9.67 6.48 -23.75
N ASP A 84 10.43 6.80 -22.69
CA ASP A 84 10.87 8.16 -22.42
C ASP A 84 11.56 8.82 -23.63
N LYS A 85 11.12 10.03 -23.98
CA LYS A 85 11.67 10.82 -25.09
C LYS A 85 13.03 11.42 -24.72
N LEU A 86 13.93 11.45 -25.70
CA LEU A 86 15.23 12.09 -25.60
C LEU A 86 15.07 13.61 -25.78
N ARG A 87 15.54 14.39 -24.80
CA ARG A 87 15.60 15.85 -24.94
C ARG A 87 16.61 16.22 -26.04
N THR A 88 16.11 16.81 -27.11
CA THR A 88 16.90 17.43 -28.19
C THR A 88 17.01 18.94 -27.95
N TYR A 89 18.00 19.57 -28.59
CA TYR A 89 18.23 21.02 -28.52
C TYR A 89 18.32 21.58 -29.94
N PRO A 90 17.59 22.66 -30.26
CA PRO A 90 17.75 23.36 -31.53
C PRO A 90 19.20 23.80 -31.75
N VAL A 91 19.68 23.69 -32.99
CA VAL A 91 21.05 24.02 -33.39
C VAL A 91 21.04 25.11 -34.45
N GLU A 92 21.91 26.10 -34.30
CA GLU A 92 22.18 27.13 -35.31
C GLU A 92 23.69 27.30 -35.49
N ILE A 93 24.14 27.55 -36.71
CA ILE A 93 25.55 27.85 -37.00
C ILE A 93 25.69 29.35 -37.21
N ARG A 94 26.54 30.01 -36.41
CA ARG A 94 26.84 31.44 -36.54
C ARG A 94 28.35 31.62 -36.60
N ASP A 95 28.85 32.25 -37.66
CA ASP A 95 30.27 32.56 -37.85
C ASP A 95 31.22 31.35 -37.68
N GLY A 96 30.77 30.14 -38.05
CA GLY A 96 31.54 28.90 -37.95
C GLY A 96 31.49 28.22 -36.57
N ASP A 97 30.80 28.80 -35.59
CA ASP A 97 30.51 28.20 -34.30
C ASP A 97 29.11 27.56 -34.26
N ILE A 98 28.98 26.49 -33.49
CA ILE A 98 27.70 25.81 -33.23
C ILE A 98 27.06 26.45 -31.99
N TRP A 99 25.83 26.92 -32.15
CA TRP A 99 25.00 27.45 -31.09
C TRP A 99 23.85 26.48 -30.81
N VAL A 100 23.60 26.21 -29.52
CA VAL A 100 22.48 25.38 -29.08
C VAL A 100 21.50 26.23 -28.29
N GLU A 101 20.22 26.09 -28.59
CA GLU A 101 19.19 26.77 -27.82
C GLU A 101 18.83 25.95 -26.59
N ILE A 102 19.05 26.53 -25.42
CA ILE A 102 18.78 25.88 -24.14
C ILE A 102 17.56 26.57 -23.54
N VAL A 103 16.39 25.98 -23.76
CA VAL A 103 15.16 26.40 -23.09
C VAL A 103 14.67 25.28 -22.19
N ASP A 104 14.55 25.55 -20.90
CA ASP A 104 13.85 24.62 -20.00
C ASP A 104 12.34 24.85 -20.10
N PRO A 105 11.54 23.78 -20.20
CA PRO A 105 10.09 23.92 -20.12
C PRO A 105 9.69 24.54 -18.77
N SER A 106 8.50 25.12 -18.73
CA SER A 106 7.90 25.59 -17.49
C SER A 106 7.77 24.46 -16.46
N VAL A 107 7.58 24.81 -15.18
CA VAL A 107 7.32 23.82 -14.13
C VAL A 107 6.05 23.01 -14.44
N GLU A 108 5.02 23.66 -15.00
CA GLU A 108 3.76 23.04 -15.39
C GLU A 108 3.96 21.99 -16.49
N GLU A 109 4.70 22.32 -17.56
CA GLU A 109 5.01 21.37 -18.64
C GLU A 109 5.86 20.20 -18.15
N GLN A 110 6.82 20.45 -17.24
CA GLN A 110 7.64 19.39 -16.65
C GLN A 110 6.81 18.47 -15.74
N LEU A 111 5.91 19.03 -14.93
CA LEU A 111 5.04 18.25 -14.06
C LEU A 111 4.07 17.39 -14.88
N ALA A 112 3.42 17.98 -15.88
CA ALA A 112 2.52 17.24 -16.78
C ALA A 112 3.25 16.07 -17.45
N LYS A 113 4.48 16.31 -17.93
CA LYS A 113 5.31 15.24 -18.49
C LYS A 113 5.65 14.16 -17.46
N SER A 114 6.09 14.53 -16.26
CA SER A 114 6.45 13.53 -15.25
C SER A 114 5.25 12.74 -14.75
N LEU A 115 4.05 13.31 -14.70
CA LEU A 115 2.83 12.55 -14.38
C LEU A 115 2.46 11.57 -15.50
N ASP A 116 2.64 11.94 -16.77
CA ASP A 116 2.43 11.04 -17.91
C ASP A 116 3.44 9.87 -17.92
N ASP A 117 4.73 10.18 -17.72
CA ASP A 117 5.78 9.15 -17.62
C ASP A 117 5.57 8.25 -16.38
N LEU A 118 5.14 8.83 -15.25
CA LEU A 118 4.77 8.09 -14.03
C LEU A 118 3.60 7.15 -14.30
N ARG A 119 2.56 7.61 -15.02
CA ARG A 119 1.40 6.78 -15.39
C ARG A 119 1.81 5.60 -16.26
N GLN A 120 2.71 5.80 -17.22
CA GLN A 120 3.20 4.68 -18.03
C GLN A 120 4.00 3.69 -17.16
N GLY A 121 4.87 4.18 -16.27
CA GLY A 121 5.56 3.33 -15.29
C GLY A 121 4.60 2.56 -14.38
N PHE A 122 3.48 3.20 -13.98
CA PHE A 122 2.43 2.59 -13.18
C PHE A 122 1.73 1.44 -13.92
N VAL A 123 1.38 1.64 -15.19
CA VAL A 123 0.71 0.63 -16.03
C VAL A 123 1.61 -0.57 -16.30
N ASP A 124 2.91 -0.33 -16.50
CA ASP A 124 3.89 -1.38 -16.80
C ASP A 124 4.46 -2.06 -15.54
N HIS A 125 4.17 -1.52 -14.36
CA HIS A 125 4.82 -1.88 -13.09
C HIS A 125 6.35 -1.76 -13.14
N ASP A 126 6.84 -0.67 -13.72
CA ASP A 126 8.28 -0.31 -13.80
C ASP A 126 8.68 0.50 -12.56
N TYR A 127 9.08 -0.21 -11.51
CA TYR A 127 9.37 0.36 -10.18
C TYR A 127 10.50 1.40 -10.22
N GLU A 128 11.55 1.18 -11.01
CA GLU A 128 12.63 2.15 -11.17
C GLU A 128 12.17 3.42 -11.89
N ARG A 129 11.27 3.30 -12.88
CA ARG A 129 10.68 4.47 -13.55
C ARG A 129 9.77 5.25 -12.62
N LEU A 130 8.97 4.56 -11.80
CA LEU A 130 8.16 5.21 -10.76
C LEU A 130 9.04 6.07 -9.84
N ALA A 131 10.13 5.49 -9.33
CA ALA A 131 11.07 6.20 -8.46
C ALA A 131 11.67 7.45 -9.13
N ARG A 132 12.08 7.34 -10.39
CA ARG A 132 12.66 8.46 -11.15
C ARG A 132 11.66 9.60 -11.34
N GLU A 133 10.41 9.28 -11.68
CA GLU A 133 9.41 10.30 -11.96
C GLU A 133 8.91 10.98 -10.68
N ILE A 134 8.75 10.24 -9.57
CA ILE A 134 8.49 10.85 -8.26
C ILE A 134 9.64 11.79 -7.86
N ALA A 135 10.90 11.36 -8.02
CA ALA A 135 12.07 12.20 -7.73
C ALA A 135 12.14 13.46 -8.61
N ARG A 136 11.69 13.40 -9.88
CA ARG A 136 11.55 14.58 -10.73
C ARG A 136 10.49 15.53 -10.21
N ILE A 137 9.32 15.03 -9.82
CA ILE A 137 8.25 15.83 -9.22
C ILE A 137 8.76 16.56 -7.97
N VAL A 138 9.46 15.86 -7.06
CA VAL A 138 10.11 16.48 -5.89
C VAL A 138 11.07 17.60 -6.30
N ARG A 139 11.91 17.36 -7.32
CA ARG A 139 12.88 18.34 -7.82
C ARG A 139 12.24 19.60 -8.41
N LEU A 140 11.00 19.52 -8.91
CA LEU A 140 10.26 20.69 -9.40
C LEU A 140 9.84 21.63 -8.28
N GLY A 141 9.92 21.21 -7.01
CA GLY A 141 9.50 21.99 -5.85
C GLY A 141 7.98 22.09 -5.70
N VAL A 142 7.24 21.21 -6.37
CA VAL A 142 5.80 21.02 -6.15
C VAL A 142 5.60 19.95 -5.08
N ASP A 143 4.43 19.92 -4.44
CA ASP A 143 4.10 18.87 -3.48
C ASP A 143 4.00 17.50 -4.19
N PRO A 144 4.88 16.53 -3.91
CA PRO A 144 4.90 15.24 -4.59
C PRO A 144 3.70 14.35 -4.26
N ILE A 145 2.88 14.73 -3.26
CA ILE A 145 1.63 14.02 -2.93
C ILE A 145 0.68 13.94 -4.13
N ILE A 146 0.77 14.85 -5.10
CA ILE A 146 0.03 14.76 -6.35
C ILE A 146 0.22 13.41 -7.06
N ALA A 147 1.40 12.79 -6.96
CA ALA A 147 1.69 11.49 -7.56
C ALA A 147 0.82 10.37 -6.96
N VAL A 148 0.62 10.38 -5.63
CA VAL A 148 -0.21 9.40 -4.93
C VAL A 148 -1.69 9.60 -5.27
N LYS A 149 -2.14 10.86 -5.35
CA LYS A 149 -3.52 11.20 -5.73
C LYS A 149 -3.86 10.70 -7.13
N GLU A 150 -2.95 10.88 -8.08
CA GLU A 150 -3.10 10.36 -9.44
C GLU A 150 -3.07 8.82 -9.47
N ALA A 151 -2.17 8.18 -8.71
CA ALA A 151 -2.14 6.72 -8.60
C ALA A 151 -3.47 6.14 -8.09
N ILE A 152 -4.11 6.78 -7.12
CA ILE A 152 -5.46 6.42 -6.65
C ILE A 152 -6.49 6.56 -7.79
N ARG A 153 -6.47 7.69 -8.52
CA ARG A 153 -7.37 7.91 -9.68
C ARG A 153 -7.18 6.88 -10.78
N TRP A 154 -5.98 6.34 -10.97
CA TRP A 154 -5.71 5.33 -12.00
C TRP A 154 -6.06 3.89 -11.59
N SER A 155 -6.30 3.65 -10.30
CA SER A 155 -6.40 2.30 -9.72
C SER A 155 -7.73 2.00 -9.02
N HIS A 156 -8.49 3.02 -8.58
CA HIS A 156 -9.67 2.78 -7.75
C HIS A 156 -10.78 1.96 -8.44
N ASP A 157 -10.85 2.03 -9.76
CA ASP A 157 -11.77 1.26 -10.58
C ASP A 157 -11.17 -0.07 -11.05
N LYS A 158 -9.91 -0.37 -10.75
CA LYS A 158 -9.26 -1.62 -11.16
C LYS A 158 -9.16 -2.67 -10.07
N MET A 159 -9.65 -2.35 -8.87
CA MET A 159 -9.74 -3.33 -7.79
C MET A 159 -11.09 -4.03 -7.90
N GLU A 160 -11.13 -5.20 -8.56
CA GLU A 160 -12.39 -5.87 -8.94
C GLU A 160 -13.34 -6.03 -7.77
N PHE A 161 -12.88 -6.29 -6.55
CA PHE A 161 -13.74 -6.45 -5.36
C PHE A 161 -13.57 -5.32 -4.33
N GLY A 162 -13.27 -4.10 -4.80
CA GLY A 162 -13.04 -2.95 -3.94
C GLY A 162 -11.67 -2.98 -3.27
N TRP A 163 -11.51 -2.23 -2.17
CA TRP A 163 -10.22 -2.01 -1.52
C TRP A 163 -9.36 -3.27 -1.35
N THR A 164 -8.09 -3.14 -1.71
CA THR A 164 -7.06 -4.11 -1.40
C THR A 164 -6.12 -3.57 -0.30
N HIS A 165 -5.10 -4.36 -0.01
CA HIS A 165 -4.04 -4.03 0.92
C HIS A 165 -3.25 -2.78 0.53
N ALA A 166 -3.13 -2.48 -0.78
CA ALA A 166 -2.32 -1.36 -1.25
C ALA A 166 -2.79 -0.01 -0.67
N TYR A 167 -4.10 0.24 -0.61
CA TYR A 167 -4.66 1.49 -0.08
C TYR A 167 -4.49 1.59 1.44
N ALA A 168 -4.75 0.50 2.16
CA ALA A 168 -4.52 0.46 3.60
C ALA A 168 -3.04 0.70 3.94
N GLY A 169 -2.12 0.10 3.18
CA GLY A 169 -0.68 0.34 3.32
C GLY A 169 -0.27 1.77 2.97
N ALA A 170 -0.85 2.38 1.93
CA ALA A 170 -0.57 3.76 1.55
C ALA A 170 -0.89 4.75 2.67
N ALA A 171 -1.95 4.52 3.44
CA ALA A 171 -2.26 5.35 4.61
C ALA A 171 -1.11 5.37 5.63
N ASP A 172 -0.52 4.21 5.89
CA ASP A 172 0.56 4.05 6.87
C ASP A 172 1.93 4.49 6.31
N TRP A 173 2.20 4.25 5.03
CA TRP A 173 3.38 4.81 4.36
C TRP A 173 3.37 6.34 4.34
N LEU A 174 2.21 6.97 4.13
CA LEU A 174 2.09 8.42 4.20
C LEU A 174 2.23 8.97 5.62
N ALA A 175 1.83 8.22 6.64
CA ALA A 175 2.15 8.58 8.02
C ALA A 175 3.67 8.58 8.25
N LEU A 176 4.37 7.55 7.76
CA LEU A 176 5.83 7.45 7.84
C LEU A 176 6.52 8.56 7.01
N TYR A 177 5.97 8.93 5.85
CA TYR A 177 6.43 10.07 5.05
C TYR A 177 6.41 11.38 5.84
N ASP A 178 5.35 11.62 6.62
CA ASP A 178 5.20 12.84 7.42
C ASP A 178 6.13 12.82 8.64
N GLU A 179 6.33 11.66 9.28
CA GLU A 179 7.27 11.47 10.40
C GLU A 179 8.73 11.74 9.98
N HIS A 180 9.09 11.42 8.74
CA HIS A 180 10.42 11.61 8.18
C HIS A 180 10.55 12.89 7.33
N ALA A 181 9.78 13.93 7.68
CA ALA A 181 9.83 15.22 7.00
C ALA A 181 11.25 15.83 7.02
N GLY A 182 11.79 16.12 5.83
CA GLY A 182 13.15 16.64 5.68
C GLY A 182 14.21 15.57 5.43
N GLU A 183 13.83 14.30 5.30
CA GLU A 183 14.68 13.18 4.90
C GLU A 183 14.27 12.70 3.48
N PRO A 184 14.83 13.31 2.40
CA PRO A 184 14.29 13.14 1.05
C PRO A 184 14.30 11.71 0.52
N GLU A 185 15.25 10.89 0.98
CA GLU A 185 15.35 9.48 0.62
C GLU A 185 14.18 8.68 1.21
N ASN A 186 13.98 8.78 2.52
CA ASN A 186 12.90 8.09 3.24
C ASN A 186 11.51 8.55 2.76
N GLN A 187 11.37 9.85 2.48
CA GLN A 187 10.15 10.40 1.88
C GLN A 187 9.90 9.86 0.46
N LEU A 188 10.94 9.73 -0.37
CA LEU A 188 10.81 9.13 -1.70
C LEU A 188 10.40 7.65 -1.60
N ILE A 189 10.98 6.89 -0.67
CA ILE A 189 10.63 5.48 -0.44
C ILE A 189 9.15 5.33 -0.07
N CYS A 190 8.62 6.15 0.84
CA CYS A 190 7.22 6.08 1.24
C CYS A 190 6.24 6.34 0.08
N LEU A 191 6.55 7.32 -0.79
CA LEU A 191 5.76 7.60 -1.99
C LEU A 191 5.85 6.46 -3.00
N LEU A 192 7.06 5.92 -3.19
CA LEU A 192 7.33 4.83 -4.12
C LEU A 192 6.64 3.53 -3.70
N GLU A 193 6.73 3.13 -2.43
CA GLU A 193 6.01 1.97 -1.89
C GLU A 193 4.50 2.15 -2.08
N SER A 194 3.95 3.31 -1.72
CA SER A 194 2.51 3.59 -1.89
C SER A 194 2.05 3.41 -3.36
N ILE A 195 2.77 4.01 -4.31
CA ILE A 195 2.40 3.99 -5.73
C ILE A 195 2.73 2.63 -6.38
N GLY A 196 3.87 2.04 -6.03
CA GLY A 196 4.33 0.74 -6.51
C GLY A 196 3.38 -0.38 -6.10
N HIS A 197 2.85 -0.34 -4.87
CA HIS A 197 1.86 -1.31 -4.40
C HIS A 197 0.56 -1.22 -5.19
N MET A 198 0.03 -0.01 -5.39
CA MET A 198 -1.16 0.20 -6.22
C MET A 198 -0.95 -0.27 -7.67
N SER A 199 0.25 -0.03 -8.22
CA SER A 199 0.64 -0.46 -9.56
C SER A 199 0.68 -1.97 -9.69
N GLY A 200 1.32 -2.67 -8.74
CA GLY A 200 1.43 -4.13 -8.75
C GLY A 200 0.08 -4.82 -8.51
N ASP A 201 -0.72 -4.25 -7.62
CA ASP A 201 -2.04 -4.78 -7.25
C ASP A 201 -3.08 -4.66 -8.35
N THR A 202 -2.99 -3.62 -9.19
CA THR A 202 -3.92 -3.38 -10.31
C THR A 202 -3.33 -3.71 -11.68
N LEU A 203 -2.22 -4.45 -11.71
CA LEU A 203 -1.48 -4.76 -12.91
C LEU A 203 -2.32 -5.62 -13.86
N ARG A 204 -2.69 -5.04 -15.01
CA ARG A 204 -3.51 -5.66 -16.08
C ARG A 204 -4.96 -5.95 -15.68
N GLU A 205 -5.43 -5.36 -14.60
CA GLU A 205 -6.84 -5.41 -14.24
C GLU A 205 -7.69 -4.46 -15.12
N GLU A 206 -8.93 -4.87 -15.38
CA GLU A 206 -9.90 -4.08 -16.13
C GLU A 206 -10.61 -3.06 -15.23
N SER A 207 -11.11 -1.97 -15.83
CA SER A 207 -11.92 -0.99 -15.10
C SER A 207 -13.31 -1.57 -14.79
N TYR A 208 -13.63 -1.62 -13.50
CA TYR A 208 -14.92 -1.93 -12.93
C TYR A 208 -15.90 -0.75 -13.12
N PRO A 209 -17.08 -0.98 -13.74
CA PRO A 209 -18.05 0.08 -14.00
C PRO A 209 -18.93 0.35 -12.77
N TYR A 210 -18.47 1.20 -11.86
CA TYR A 210 -19.31 1.67 -10.75
C TYR A 210 -20.63 2.26 -11.26
N ALA A 211 -21.74 1.95 -10.57
CA ALA A 211 -23.06 2.51 -10.89
C ALA A 211 -22.99 4.03 -11.03
N GLU A 212 -23.76 4.63 -11.94
CA GLU A 212 -23.86 6.09 -12.13
C GLU A 212 -24.99 6.68 -11.26
N GLY A 213 -24.93 7.99 -11.00
CA GLY A 213 -25.97 8.72 -10.25
C GLY A 213 -25.61 8.95 -8.78
N ALA A 214 -26.51 9.65 -8.07
CA ALA A 214 -26.40 9.97 -6.66
C ALA A 214 -27.79 10.01 -6.00
N GLU A 215 -27.86 9.59 -4.75
CA GLU A 215 -29.02 9.73 -3.86
C GLU A 215 -28.65 10.64 -2.69
N ASP A 216 -29.60 11.32 -2.06
CA ASP A 216 -29.33 12.08 -0.83
C ASP A 216 -28.77 11.14 0.26
N TRP A 217 -27.73 11.58 0.97
CA TRP A 217 -27.12 10.75 2.02
C TRP A 217 -28.12 10.39 3.11
N ASP A 218 -28.31 9.09 3.31
CA ASP A 218 -29.08 8.52 4.41
C ASP A 218 -28.28 7.32 4.98
N PRO A 219 -27.77 7.42 6.23
CA PRO A 219 -26.92 6.38 6.80
C PRO A 219 -27.65 5.07 7.05
N GLU A 220 -28.96 5.08 7.31
CA GLU A 220 -29.73 3.85 7.48
C GLU A 220 -30.02 3.21 6.12
N ALA A 221 -30.40 4.01 5.11
CA ALA A 221 -30.56 3.48 3.76
C ALA A 221 -29.25 2.89 3.21
N PHE A 222 -28.11 3.51 3.53
CA PHE A 222 -26.79 3.01 3.17
C PHE A 222 -26.52 1.66 3.84
N PHE A 223 -26.74 1.57 5.15
CA PHE A 223 -26.56 0.33 5.89
C PHE A 223 -27.45 -0.80 5.33
N GLN A 224 -28.72 -0.52 5.03
CA GLN A 224 -29.63 -1.50 4.43
C GLN A 224 -29.23 -1.91 3.01
N ALA A 225 -28.66 -0.99 2.22
CA ALA A 225 -28.13 -1.32 0.90
C ALA A 225 -26.93 -2.26 1.01
N VAL A 226 -26.02 -2.03 1.97
CA VAL A 226 -24.87 -2.91 2.21
C VAL A 226 -25.33 -4.29 2.69
N GLU A 227 -26.20 -4.37 3.70
CA GLU A 227 -26.74 -5.65 4.19
C GLU A 227 -27.54 -6.42 3.13
N GLY A 228 -28.15 -5.70 2.19
CA GLY A 228 -28.89 -6.27 1.06
C GLY A 228 -28.02 -6.60 -0.16
N GLU A 229 -26.70 -6.40 -0.09
CA GLU A 229 -25.75 -6.53 -1.21
C GLU A 229 -26.14 -5.68 -2.45
N ASP A 230 -26.86 -4.56 -2.24
CA ASP A 230 -27.27 -3.61 -3.27
C ASP A 230 -26.19 -2.54 -3.49
N GLU A 231 -25.11 -2.96 -4.16
CA GLU A 231 -23.95 -2.10 -4.42
C GLU A 231 -24.33 -0.82 -5.17
N ALA A 232 -25.15 -0.92 -6.21
CA ALA A 232 -25.49 0.23 -7.03
C ALA A 232 -26.11 1.34 -6.20
N ARG A 233 -27.01 0.99 -5.28
CA ARG A 233 -27.61 1.93 -4.36
C ARG A 233 -26.62 2.45 -3.31
N ALA A 234 -25.79 1.57 -2.74
CA ALA A 234 -24.76 1.97 -1.78
C ALA A 234 -23.78 3.01 -2.39
N ILE A 235 -23.39 2.84 -3.65
CA ILE A 235 -22.56 3.80 -4.41
C ILE A 235 -23.30 5.13 -4.65
N CYS A 236 -24.58 5.11 -5.03
CA CYS A 236 -25.36 6.34 -5.20
C CYS A 236 -25.47 7.14 -3.90
N LEU A 237 -25.70 6.47 -2.76
CA LEU A 237 -25.73 7.12 -1.43
C LEU A 237 -24.35 7.66 -1.03
N THR A 238 -23.27 6.93 -1.34
CA THR A 238 -21.89 7.36 -1.13
C THR A 238 -21.59 8.68 -1.86
N ARG A 239 -22.02 8.82 -3.12
CA ARG A 239 -21.91 10.10 -3.86
C ARG A 239 -22.78 11.21 -3.28
N GLY A 240 -23.93 10.86 -2.70
CA GLY A 240 -24.71 11.76 -1.85
C GLY A 240 -23.89 12.36 -0.71
N ALA A 241 -23.15 11.51 0.02
CA ALA A 241 -22.27 11.95 1.10
C ALA A 241 -21.12 12.82 0.57
N ILE A 242 -20.52 12.44 -0.56
CA ILE A 242 -19.44 13.22 -1.19
C ILE A 242 -19.90 14.63 -1.55
N ALA A 243 -21.13 14.79 -2.02
CA ALA A 243 -21.71 16.11 -2.34
C ALA A 243 -21.83 17.05 -1.13
N THR A 244 -21.72 16.54 0.11
CA THR A 244 -21.77 17.35 1.33
C THR A 244 -20.47 18.10 1.64
N GLY A 245 -19.34 17.68 1.07
CA GLY A 245 -18.01 18.28 1.27
C GLY A 245 -17.24 17.80 2.50
N ASP A 246 -17.78 16.86 3.28
CA ASP A 246 -17.08 16.09 4.33
C ASP A 246 -17.54 14.63 4.24
N ALA A 247 -17.12 13.96 3.17
CA ALA A 247 -17.68 12.66 2.79
C ALA A 247 -17.39 11.60 3.85
N TYR A 248 -16.13 11.50 4.29
CA TYR A 248 -15.73 10.54 5.30
C TYR A 248 -16.39 10.85 6.65
N GLY A 249 -16.43 12.12 7.10
CA GLY A 249 -17.08 12.48 8.36
C GLY A 249 -18.57 12.13 8.38
N ALA A 250 -19.27 12.31 7.24
CA ALA A 250 -20.67 11.91 7.10
C ALA A 250 -20.89 10.39 7.13
N MET A 251 -19.93 9.62 6.59
CA MET A 251 -20.04 8.17 6.41
C MET A 251 -19.41 7.32 7.50
N GLU A 252 -18.46 7.84 8.28
CA GLU A 252 -17.59 7.06 9.19
C GLU A 252 -18.38 6.10 10.09
N HIS A 253 -19.47 6.57 10.70
CA HIS A 253 -20.31 5.74 11.55
C HIS A 253 -21.02 4.61 10.79
N ALA A 254 -21.61 4.92 9.63
CA ALA A 254 -22.35 3.95 8.84
C ALA A 254 -21.41 2.90 8.22
N LEU A 255 -20.21 3.32 7.79
CA LEU A 255 -19.13 2.44 7.36
C LEU A 255 -18.66 1.52 8.49
N ALA A 256 -18.41 2.07 9.68
CA ALA A 256 -18.00 1.28 10.84
C ALA A 256 -19.05 0.25 11.25
N ARG A 257 -20.34 0.65 11.25
CA ARG A 257 -21.46 -0.23 11.55
C ARG A 257 -21.57 -1.36 10.52
N ALA A 258 -21.47 -1.05 9.23
CA ALA A 258 -21.50 -2.05 8.16
C ALA A 258 -20.30 -3.01 8.24
N ALA A 259 -19.09 -2.47 8.41
CA ALA A 259 -17.86 -3.24 8.49
C ALA A 259 -17.79 -4.19 9.72
N LEU A 260 -18.51 -3.87 10.80
CA LEU A 260 -18.58 -4.69 12.01
C LEU A 260 -19.88 -5.49 12.14
N ALA A 261 -20.85 -5.35 11.24
CA ALA A 261 -22.12 -6.08 11.29
C ALA A 261 -21.90 -7.61 11.22
N HIS A 262 -20.87 -8.01 10.48
CA HIS A 262 -20.50 -9.38 10.22
C HIS A 262 -18.99 -9.56 10.38
N TYR A 263 -18.54 -10.78 10.67
CA TYR A 263 -17.12 -11.10 10.53
C TYR A 263 -16.83 -11.23 9.03
N ALA A 264 -16.42 -10.11 8.43
CA ALA A 264 -16.30 -9.94 6.99
C ALA A 264 -14.83 -9.87 6.56
N ASP A 265 -14.45 -10.62 5.53
CA ASP A 265 -13.10 -10.65 4.94
C ASP A 265 -11.97 -10.71 5.97
N PHE A 266 -12.06 -11.60 6.97
CA PHE A 266 -11.07 -11.68 8.06
C PHE A 266 -10.76 -10.31 8.71
N GLY A 267 -11.77 -9.44 8.84
CA GLY A 267 -11.69 -8.13 9.49
C GLY A 267 -11.16 -7.00 8.61
N HIS A 268 -10.86 -7.23 7.32
CA HIS A 268 -10.37 -6.18 6.42
C HIS A 268 -11.30 -4.98 6.36
N SER A 269 -12.61 -5.20 6.25
CA SER A 269 -13.60 -4.13 6.15
C SER A 269 -13.43 -3.12 7.28
N ALA A 270 -13.28 -3.58 8.54
CA ALA A 270 -13.13 -2.69 9.69
C ALA A 270 -11.73 -2.07 9.78
N ILE A 271 -10.67 -2.79 9.37
CA ILE A 271 -9.31 -2.24 9.31
C ILE A 271 -9.24 -1.08 8.31
N TYR A 272 -9.98 -1.16 7.21
CA TYR A 272 -9.89 -0.21 6.10
C TYR A 272 -10.66 1.09 6.34
N VAL A 273 -11.74 1.08 7.13
CA VAL A 273 -12.50 2.30 7.47
C VAL A 273 -11.61 3.43 8.02
N PRO A 274 -10.85 3.27 9.12
CA PRO A 274 -10.01 4.34 9.65
C PRO A 274 -8.88 4.74 8.68
N LYS A 275 -8.38 3.79 7.87
CA LYS A 275 -7.36 4.06 6.84
C LYS A 275 -7.91 4.95 5.72
N ALA A 276 -9.18 4.80 5.35
CA ALA A 276 -9.84 5.67 4.38
C ALA A 276 -9.91 7.10 4.90
N GLY A 277 -10.29 7.26 6.16
CA GLY A 277 -10.26 8.56 6.82
C GLY A 277 -8.86 9.17 6.87
N ALA A 278 -7.85 8.37 7.16
CA ALA A 278 -6.46 8.83 7.17
C ALA A 278 -6.00 9.31 5.77
N LEU A 279 -6.28 8.55 4.71
CA LEU A 279 -5.99 8.95 3.33
C LEU A 279 -6.71 10.25 2.94
N ILE A 280 -8.02 10.35 3.18
CA ILE A 280 -8.81 11.54 2.80
C ILE A 280 -8.33 12.78 3.54
N ARG A 281 -8.10 12.67 4.86
CA ARG A 281 -7.53 13.79 5.64
C ARG A 281 -6.16 14.22 5.13
N ARG A 282 -5.32 13.28 4.68
CA ARG A 282 -3.95 13.58 4.24
C ARG A 282 -3.85 14.08 2.80
N LEU A 283 -4.69 13.58 1.90
CA LEU A 283 -4.64 13.83 0.46
C LEU A 283 -5.64 14.90 -0.01
N GLY A 284 -6.68 15.17 0.79
CA GLY A 284 -7.75 16.13 0.52
C GLY A 284 -9.05 15.48 0.02
N GLU A 285 -10.14 16.22 0.13
CA GLU A 285 -11.49 15.76 -0.27
C GLU A 285 -11.62 15.44 -1.77
N ASP A 286 -10.74 15.94 -2.63
CA ASP A 286 -10.77 15.66 -4.08
C ASP A 286 -10.33 14.23 -4.45
N ILE A 287 -9.94 13.41 -3.47
CA ILE A 287 -9.80 11.95 -3.64
C ILE A 287 -10.87 11.15 -2.89
N ALA A 288 -11.82 11.80 -2.19
CA ALA A 288 -12.81 11.10 -1.40
C ALA A 288 -13.65 10.14 -2.24
N GLU A 289 -14.06 10.54 -3.46
CA GLU A 289 -14.83 9.67 -4.35
C GLU A 289 -14.12 8.36 -4.69
N PRO A 290 -12.94 8.35 -5.35
CA PRO A 290 -12.27 7.09 -5.71
C PRO A 290 -11.96 6.22 -4.49
N VAL A 291 -11.62 6.83 -3.35
CA VAL A 291 -11.33 6.12 -2.11
C VAL A 291 -12.59 5.49 -1.50
N LEU A 292 -13.71 6.21 -1.41
CA LEU A 292 -14.92 5.73 -0.75
C LEU A 292 -15.73 4.76 -1.62
N VAL A 293 -15.86 4.98 -2.92
CA VAL A 293 -16.62 4.08 -3.79
C VAL A 293 -15.99 2.69 -3.85
N SER A 294 -14.66 2.62 -3.89
CA SER A 294 -13.92 1.37 -3.85
C SER A 294 -13.98 0.70 -2.47
N LEU A 295 -13.99 1.48 -1.37
CA LEU A 295 -14.16 0.92 -0.03
C LEU A 295 -15.54 0.30 0.13
N VAL A 296 -16.57 1.03 -0.26
CA VAL A 296 -17.97 0.60 -0.14
C VAL A 296 -18.21 -0.65 -0.95
N ARG A 297 -17.70 -0.72 -2.19
CA ARG A 297 -17.72 -1.96 -2.97
C ARG A 297 -17.11 -3.12 -2.20
N GLY A 298 -15.93 -2.93 -1.59
CA GLY A 298 -15.27 -3.97 -0.80
C GLY A 298 -16.11 -4.43 0.40
N ILE A 299 -16.77 -3.50 1.10
CA ILE A 299 -17.67 -3.86 2.21
C ILE A 299 -18.90 -4.64 1.70
N VAL A 300 -19.47 -4.25 0.57
CA VAL A 300 -20.64 -4.91 -0.02
C VAL A 300 -20.30 -6.32 -0.52
N SER A 301 -19.15 -6.51 -1.16
CA SER A 301 -18.72 -7.79 -1.71
C SER A 301 -18.00 -8.70 -0.71
N ALA A 302 -17.89 -8.29 0.56
CA ALA A 302 -17.06 -8.99 1.53
C ALA A 302 -17.53 -10.42 1.81
N PHE A 303 -16.59 -11.35 1.89
CA PHE A 303 -16.85 -12.71 2.29
C PHE A 303 -17.34 -12.77 3.74
N ARG A 304 -18.48 -13.42 3.93
CA ARG A 304 -19.12 -13.64 5.22
C ARG A 304 -18.48 -14.81 5.96
N GLU A 305 -17.36 -14.56 6.63
CA GLU A 305 -16.63 -15.56 7.41
C GLU A 305 -17.51 -16.14 8.53
N ASP A 306 -18.40 -15.34 9.10
CA ASP A 306 -19.36 -15.78 10.12
C ASP A 306 -20.39 -16.83 9.63
N LEU A 307 -20.44 -17.14 8.32
CA LEU A 307 -21.27 -18.21 7.78
C LEU A 307 -20.52 -19.55 7.66
N ILE A 308 -19.19 -19.58 7.78
CA ILE A 308 -18.41 -20.83 7.69
C ILE A 308 -18.34 -21.55 9.04
N PRO A 309 -18.11 -22.89 9.06
CA PRO A 309 -18.15 -23.68 10.31
C PRO A 309 -17.22 -23.19 11.43
N GLU A 310 -16.10 -22.57 11.08
CA GLU A 310 -15.09 -22.09 12.02
C GLU A 310 -15.57 -20.90 12.87
N PHE A 311 -16.37 -19.99 12.29
CA PHE A 311 -16.82 -18.73 12.92
C PHE A 311 -18.33 -18.63 13.13
N ARG A 312 -19.11 -19.66 12.78
CA ARG A 312 -20.58 -19.68 12.85
C ARG A 312 -21.21 -19.31 14.20
N ALA A 313 -20.45 -19.33 15.30
CA ALA A 313 -20.94 -18.89 16.60
C ALA A 313 -21.10 -17.37 16.74
N TYR A 314 -20.52 -16.58 15.82
CA TYR A 314 -20.49 -15.13 15.88
C TYR A 314 -21.88 -14.50 16.03
N GLY A 315 -22.82 -14.75 15.11
CA GLY A 315 -24.14 -14.12 15.14
C GLY A 315 -24.90 -14.40 16.44
N GLY A 316 -24.94 -15.66 16.88
CA GLY A 316 -25.60 -16.02 18.15
C GLY A 316 -24.90 -15.47 19.39
N ALA A 317 -23.58 -15.31 19.36
CA ALA A 317 -22.83 -14.69 20.45
C ALA A 317 -23.08 -13.18 20.51
N LEU A 318 -23.26 -12.52 19.36
CA LEU A 318 -23.61 -11.09 19.29
C LEU A 318 -25.00 -10.84 19.90
N GLU A 319 -26.00 -11.67 19.59
CA GLU A 319 -27.34 -11.60 20.18
C GLU A 319 -27.35 -11.79 21.70
N THR A 320 -26.42 -12.59 22.23
CA THR A 320 -26.36 -12.97 23.65
C THR A 320 -25.30 -12.20 24.44
N PHE A 321 -24.60 -11.25 23.80
CA PHE A 321 -23.51 -10.51 24.40
C PHE A 321 -23.97 -9.75 25.65
N GLY A 322 -23.29 -9.99 26.78
CA GLY A 322 -23.58 -9.29 28.03
C GLY A 322 -24.91 -9.66 28.69
N THR A 323 -25.58 -10.74 28.26
CA THR A 323 -26.79 -11.25 28.93
C THR A 323 -26.50 -12.01 30.22
N LYS A 324 -25.27 -12.50 30.41
CA LYS A 324 -24.83 -13.20 31.62
C LYS A 324 -24.20 -12.24 32.61
N PRO A 325 -24.43 -12.38 33.93
CA PRO A 325 -23.99 -11.41 34.95
C PRO A 325 -22.49 -11.49 35.30
N ASN A 326 -21.64 -11.92 34.37
CA ASN A 326 -20.20 -12.05 34.61
C ASN A 326 -19.49 -10.73 34.34
N GLY A 327 -19.35 -9.92 35.41
CA GLY A 327 -18.88 -8.53 35.32
C GLY A 327 -17.37 -8.33 35.31
N ALA A 328 -16.56 -9.39 35.30
CA ALA A 328 -15.10 -9.29 35.27
C ALA A 328 -14.55 -9.72 33.91
N ALA A 329 -13.56 -9.01 33.38
CA ALA A 329 -12.85 -9.48 32.18
C ALA A 329 -11.99 -10.71 32.55
N PRO A 330 -11.99 -11.77 31.73
CA PRO A 330 -11.13 -12.94 31.96
C PRO A 330 -9.66 -12.59 31.68
N ALA A 331 -8.74 -13.48 32.06
CA ALA A 331 -7.33 -13.31 31.72
C ALA A 331 -7.06 -13.75 30.27
N ALA A 332 -6.00 -13.22 29.64
CA ALA A 332 -5.62 -13.61 28.28
C ALA A 332 -5.32 -15.12 28.17
N ALA A 333 -4.73 -15.70 29.22
CA ALA A 333 -4.43 -17.13 29.30
C ALA A 333 -5.69 -18.01 29.29
N ASP A 334 -6.88 -17.48 29.65
CA ASP A 334 -8.13 -18.24 29.61
C ASP A 334 -8.61 -18.49 28.18
N TYR A 335 -8.11 -17.71 27.20
CA TYR A 335 -8.33 -17.96 25.78
C TYR A 335 -7.41 -19.05 25.22
N ALA A 336 -6.36 -19.44 25.95
CA ALA A 336 -5.50 -20.52 25.54
C ALA A 336 -6.32 -21.81 25.41
N LYS A 337 -6.32 -22.41 24.21
CA LYS A 337 -7.05 -23.64 23.83
C LYS A 337 -8.54 -23.44 23.49
N LEU A 338 -9.04 -22.21 23.42
CA LEU A 338 -10.36 -21.94 22.85
C LEU A 338 -10.22 -21.82 21.33
N ASN A 339 -10.91 -22.67 20.57
CA ASN A 339 -11.07 -22.43 19.13
C ASN A 339 -11.99 -21.22 18.89
N ALA A 340 -12.04 -20.70 17.66
CA ALA A 340 -12.78 -19.49 17.32
C ALA A 340 -14.22 -19.47 17.87
N ASN A 341 -15.02 -20.52 17.59
CA ASN A 341 -16.39 -20.63 18.12
C ASN A 341 -16.47 -20.56 19.66
N LYS A 342 -15.55 -21.21 20.38
CA LYS A 342 -15.53 -21.18 21.85
C LYS A 342 -15.05 -19.84 22.40
N ALA A 343 -14.04 -19.23 21.76
CA ALA A 343 -13.50 -17.94 22.17
C ALA A 343 -14.58 -16.85 22.07
N VAL A 344 -15.29 -16.81 20.95
CA VAL A 344 -16.42 -15.89 20.69
C VAL A 344 -17.53 -16.06 21.73
N GLN A 345 -17.95 -17.31 22.02
CA GLN A 345 -18.94 -17.57 23.06
C GLN A 345 -18.44 -17.13 24.43
N PHE A 346 -17.21 -17.48 24.78
CA PHE A 346 -16.60 -17.11 26.06
C PHE A 346 -16.54 -15.59 26.25
N THR A 347 -16.20 -14.84 25.21
CA THR A 347 -16.24 -13.37 25.22
C THR A 347 -17.65 -12.85 25.46
N ALA A 348 -18.67 -13.37 24.76
CA ALA A 348 -20.06 -12.96 24.95
C ALA A 348 -20.57 -13.19 26.39
N GLU A 349 -20.15 -14.31 27.01
CA GLU A 349 -20.48 -14.64 28.41
C GLU A 349 -19.89 -13.65 29.41
N HIS A 350 -18.78 -13.00 29.07
CA HIS A 350 -18.12 -11.95 29.88
C HIS A 350 -18.50 -10.54 29.40
N GLY A 351 -19.46 -10.40 28.48
CA GLY A 351 -19.82 -9.12 27.85
C GLY A 351 -20.37 -8.04 28.80
N THR A 352 -20.64 -8.36 30.08
CA THR A 352 -20.96 -7.34 31.10
C THR A 352 -19.74 -6.68 31.75
N ALA A 353 -18.53 -7.18 31.49
CA ALA A 353 -17.29 -6.54 31.90
C ALA A 353 -17.07 -5.22 31.14
N PRO A 354 -16.28 -4.27 31.68
CA PRO A 354 -15.92 -3.06 30.96
C PRO A 354 -15.27 -3.39 29.60
N ALA A 355 -15.76 -2.76 28.52
CA ALA A 355 -15.33 -3.08 27.17
C ALA A 355 -13.81 -2.94 26.96
N LEU A 356 -13.19 -1.91 27.55
CA LEU A 356 -11.74 -1.73 27.50
C LEU A 356 -10.96 -2.82 28.24
N ASP A 357 -11.53 -3.44 29.27
CA ASP A 357 -10.87 -4.55 29.96
C ASP A 357 -10.92 -5.82 29.11
N LEU A 358 -12.07 -6.10 28.48
CA LEU A 358 -12.18 -7.19 27.49
C LEU A 358 -11.25 -6.97 26.29
N PHE A 359 -11.16 -5.72 25.80
CA PHE A 359 -10.25 -5.32 24.73
C PHE A 359 -8.80 -5.65 25.08
N ARG A 360 -8.33 -5.23 26.25
CA ARG A 360 -6.97 -5.53 26.73
C ARG A 360 -6.71 -7.02 26.82
N THR A 361 -7.66 -7.79 27.34
CA THR A 361 -7.56 -9.24 27.43
C THR A 361 -7.41 -9.88 26.05
N LEU A 362 -8.25 -9.49 25.08
CA LEU A 362 -8.23 -10.04 23.73
C LEU A 362 -7.00 -9.58 22.93
N LEU A 363 -6.56 -8.33 23.10
CA LEU A 363 -5.31 -7.83 22.51
C LEU A 363 -4.12 -8.63 23.03
N ALA A 364 -4.05 -8.86 24.35
CA ALA A 364 -3.01 -9.68 24.95
C ALA A 364 -3.05 -11.13 24.44
N ALA A 365 -4.23 -11.71 24.26
CA ALA A 365 -4.38 -13.05 23.68
C ALA A 365 -3.89 -13.11 22.21
N ASN A 366 -4.27 -12.14 21.38
CA ASN A 366 -3.82 -12.06 19.99
C ASN A 366 -2.31 -11.81 19.87
N ALA A 367 -1.75 -10.92 20.69
CA ALA A 367 -0.30 -10.69 20.77
C ALA A 367 0.45 -11.96 21.21
N THR A 368 -0.09 -12.69 22.19
CA THR A 368 0.46 -13.97 22.65
C THR A 368 0.44 -15.01 21.54
N ASN A 369 -0.66 -15.11 20.77
CA ASN A 369 -0.74 -16.03 19.65
C ASN A 369 0.34 -15.76 18.60
N MET A 370 0.59 -14.48 18.29
CA MET A 370 1.66 -14.07 17.37
C MET A 370 3.06 -14.34 17.96
N MET A 371 3.27 -14.07 19.25
CA MET A 371 4.51 -14.44 19.95
C MET A 371 4.73 -15.94 20.08
N ALA A 372 3.69 -16.76 20.03
CA ALA A 372 3.76 -18.21 20.14
C ALA A 372 3.79 -18.93 18.80
N PHE A 373 3.60 -18.23 17.66
CA PHE A 373 3.56 -18.86 16.34
C PHE A 373 4.71 -19.86 16.10
N ASP A 374 4.36 -21.09 15.75
CA ASP A 374 5.32 -22.16 15.42
C ASP A 374 5.87 -21.95 14.01
N LEU A 375 7.15 -21.59 13.95
CA LEU A 375 7.87 -21.37 12.69
C LEU A 375 7.97 -22.63 11.83
N SER A 376 7.80 -23.83 12.39
CA SER A 376 7.81 -25.08 11.63
C SER A 376 6.71 -25.14 10.57
N HIS A 377 5.61 -24.38 10.76
CA HIS A 377 4.54 -24.25 9.77
C HIS A 377 5.00 -23.60 8.46
N LEU A 378 6.06 -22.79 8.48
CA LEU A 378 6.65 -22.20 7.27
C LEU A 378 7.36 -23.26 6.42
N ASP A 379 7.77 -24.38 7.01
CA ASP A 379 8.49 -25.46 6.33
C ASP A 379 7.65 -26.71 6.09
N ASP A 380 6.42 -26.76 6.60
CA ASP A 380 5.51 -27.90 6.46
C ASP A 380 5.08 -28.10 4.99
N LEU A 381 5.42 -29.27 4.45
CA LEU A 381 5.13 -29.63 3.06
C LEU A 381 3.88 -30.50 2.92
N ASP A 382 3.38 -31.08 4.01
CA ASP A 382 2.51 -32.25 3.97
C ASP A 382 1.16 -32.00 4.62
N GLN A 383 0.99 -31.02 5.51
CA GLN A 383 -0.37 -30.72 6.03
C GLN A 383 -1.25 -30.03 4.96
N PRO A 384 -2.46 -30.58 4.67
CA PRO A 384 -3.46 -29.89 3.88
C PRO A 384 -3.89 -28.65 4.68
N TYR A 385 -3.62 -27.49 4.14
CA TYR A 385 -3.81 -26.21 4.80
C TYR A 385 -4.22 -25.25 3.69
N GLY A 386 -5.09 -24.28 3.99
CA GLY A 386 -5.26 -23.12 3.11
C GLY A 386 -3.88 -22.58 2.72
N SER A 387 -3.68 -22.22 1.47
CA SER A 387 -2.37 -22.02 0.86
C SER A 387 -1.43 -21.01 1.55
N ASP A 388 -1.91 -20.24 2.52
CA ASP A 388 -1.31 -18.95 2.88
C ASP A 388 -1.13 -18.66 4.38
N PHE A 389 -1.45 -19.58 5.29
CA PHE A 389 -1.34 -19.29 6.72
C PHE A 389 0.10 -19.03 7.16
N GLY A 390 0.31 -17.90 7.81
CA GLY A 390 1.57 -17.57 8.44
C GLY A 390 1.50 -16.24 9.18
N TRP A 391 2.60 -15.50 9.14
CA TRP A 391 2.71 -14.21 9.83
C TRP A 391 1.60 -13.22 9.47
N LEU A 392 1.17 -13.20 8.20
CA LEU A 392 0.18 -12.23 7.75
C LEU A 392 -1.17 -12.44 8.46
N ASP A 393 -1.62 -13.68 8.64
CA ASP A 393 -2.85 -14.00 9.38
C ASP A 393 -2.80 -13.54 10.84
N LEU A 394 -1.65 -13.68 11.50
CA LEU A 394 -1.47 -13.30 12.89
C LEU A 394 -1.47 -11.78 13.07
N THR A 395 -0.89 -11.04 12.11
CA THR A 395 -0.86 -9.57 12.17
C THR A 395 -2.25 -8.92 12.08
N HIS A 396 -3.25 -9.62 11.52
CA HIS A 396 -4.63 -9.14 11.52
C HIS A 396 -5.15 -8.93 12.93
N GLY A 397 -4.81 -9.80 13.88
CA GLY A 397 -5.26 -9.67 15.26
C GLY A 397 -4.83 -8.34 15.91
N LEU A 398 -3.66 -7.81 15.54
CA LEU A 398 -3.15 -6.53 16.06
C LEU A 398 -3.66 -5.33 15.27
N THR A 399 -3.67 -5.41 13.94
CA THR A 399 -4.15 -4.33 13.08
C THR A 399 -5.67 -4.11 13.23
N PHE A 400 -6.44 -5.19 13.40
CA PHE A 400 -7.86 -5.13 13.72
C PHE A 400 -8.11 -4.56 15.12
N ALA A 401 -7.28 -4.90 16.11
CA ALA A 401 -7.40 -4.34 17.46
C ALA A 401 -7.23 -2.81 17.47
N ASP A 402 -6.26 -2.28 16.69
CA ASP A 402 -6.09 -0.82 16.54
C ASP A 402 -7.35 -0.18 15.94
N ALA A 403 -7.89 -0.76 14.86
CA ALA A 403 -9.12 -0.28 14.23
C ALA A 403 -10.33 -0.35 15.18
N VAL A 404 -10.49 -1.44 15.95
CA VAL A 404 -11.55 -1.59 16.96
C VAL A 404 -11.43 -0.51 18.02
N LEU A 405 -10.23 -0.26 18.54
CA LEU A 405 -10.02 0.78 19.54
C LEU A 405 -10.39 2.16 19.01
N GLU A 406 -9.97 2.51 17.78
CA GLU A 406 -10.32 3.79 17.17
C GLU A 406 -11.83 3.94 16.96
N LEU A 407 -12.46 2.96 16.31
CA LEU A 407 -13.87 3.03 15.92
C LEU A 407 -14.79 2.93 17.14
N CYS A 408 -14.58 1.93 18.02
CA CYS A 408 -15.49 1.68 19.14
C CYS A 408 -15.35 2.72 20.26
N ARG A 409 -14.23 3.44 20.34
CA ARG A 409 -14.11 4.58 21.26
C ARG A 409 -14.92 5.79 20.78
N LYS A 410 -15.05 5.98 19.46
CA LYS A 410 -15.96 6.98 18.86
C LYS A 410 -17.42 6.53 18.91
N TYR A 411 -17.67 5.23 18.72
CA TYR A 411 -18.99 4.61 18.63
C TYR A 411 -19.14 3.42 19.61
N PRO A 412 -19.39 3.69 20.91
CA PRO A 412 -19.36 2.67 21.95
C PRO A 412 -20.35 1.51 21.78
N GLU A 413 -21.43 1.71 21.03
CA GLU A 413 -22.39 0.66 20.69
C GLU A 413 -21.79 -0.44 19.81
N LEU A 414 -20.64 -0.20 19.17
CA LEU A 414 -19.94 -1.18 18.31
C LEU A 414 -18.99 -2.11 19.09
N TRP A 415 -18.73 -1.85 20.38
CA TRP A 415 -17.86 -2.69 21.22
C TRP A 415 -18.22 -4.18 21.20
N PRO A 416 -19.49 -4.61 21.31
CA PRO A 416 -19.84 -6.02 21.25
C PRO A 416 -19.35 -6.70 19.98
N ALA A 417 -19.55 -6.07 18.82
CA ALA A 417 -19.13 -6.61 17.54
C ALA A 417 -17.60 -6.67 17.42
N GLY A 418 -16.91 -5.56 17.75
CA GLY A 418 -15.45 -5.49 17.70
C GLY A 418 -14.77 -6.53 18.60
N LEU A 419 -15.23 -6.68 19.84
CA LEU A 419 -14.67 -7.65 20.80
C LEU A 419 -14.89 -9.10 20.35
N LEU A 420 -16.07 -9.44 19.83
CA LEU A 420 -16.33 -10.79 19.32
C LEU A 420 -15.47 -11.12 18.10
N GLN A 421 -15.25 -10.17 17.20
CA GLN A 421 -14.36 -10.38 16.05
C GLN A 421 -12.89 -10.49 16.48
N MET A 422 -12.44 -9.74 17.49
CA MET A 422 -11.12 -9.95 18.10
C MET A 422 -10.95 -11.38 18.67
N ALA A 423 -12.04 -11.96 19.20
CA ALA A 423 -12.06 -13.34 19.70
C ALA A 423 -12.02 -14.38 18.55
N CYS A 424 -12.56 -14.07 17.36
CA CYS A 424 -12.39 -14.91 16.17
C CYS A 424 -10.90 -15.12 15.85
N PHE A 425 -10.11 -14.04 15.80
CA PHE A 425 -8.65 -14.13 15.57
C PHE A 425 -7.95 -14.91 16.67
N SER A 426 -8.32 -14.65 17.94
CA SER A 426 -7.71 -15.33 19.08
C SER A 426 -7.90 -16.84 18.99
N GLY A 427 -9.11 -17.30 18.66
CA GLY A 427 -9.40 -18.73 18.61
C GLY A 427 -8.98 -19.43 17.31
N ARG A 428 -8.88 -18.72 16.17
CA ARG A 428 -8.33 -19.28 14.91
C ARG A 428 -6.87 -19.67 15.07
N ASN A 429 -6.09 -18.80 15.70
CA ASN A 429 -4.63 -18.90 15.69
C ASN A 429 -4.05 -19.86 16.74
N ILE A 430 -4.89 -20.46 17.59
CA ILE A 430 -4.45 -21.27 18.72
C ILE A 430 -3.79 -22.60 18.30
N ALA A 431 -4.16 -23.15 17.14
CA ALA A 431 -3.63 -24.43 16.67
C ALA A 431 -2.22 -24.32 16.06
N HIS A 432 -1.64 -23.12 16.03
CA HIS A 432 -0.39 -22.81 15.33
C HIS A 432 0.72 -22.34 16.27
N GLN A 433 0.67 -22.79 17.52
CA GLN A 433 1.55 -22.33 18.59
C GLN A 433 2.62 -23.36 18.93
N ASP A 434 3.81 -22.86 19.25
CA ASP A 434 4.86 -23.58 19.96
C ASP A 434 4.87 -23.13 21.42
N ASP A 435 4.45 -24.03 22.32
CA ASP A 435 4.41 -23.80 23.77
C ASP A 435 5.81 -23.60 24.39
N ASN A 436 6.90 -23.81 23.63
CA ASN A 436 8.28 -23.70 24.11
C ASN A 436 8.92 -22.34 23.82
N VAL A 437 8.22 -21.40 23.19
CA VAL A 437 8.77 -20.08 22.88
C VAL A 437 8.94 -19.27 24.17
N ASP A 438 10.17 -18.82 24.42
CA ASP A 438 10.47 -17.90 25.51
C ASP A 438 10.10 -16.46 25.10
N PHE A 439 9.05 -15.91 25.72
CA PHE A 439 8.57 -14.56 25.43
C PHE A 439 9.48 -13.45 25.96
N GLU A 440 10.29 -13.72 26.99
CA GLU A 440 11.17 -12.69 27.56
C GLU A 440 12.24 -12.22 26.56
N VAL A 441 12.62 -13.08 25.61
CA VAL A 441 13.57 -12.76 24.53
C VAL A 441 13.06 -11.63 23.62
N TRP A 442 11.74 -11.51 23.47
CA TRP A 442 11.11 -10.57 22.54
C TRP A 442 10.73 -9.24 23.19
N LYS A 443 10.91 -9.12 24.51
CA LYS A 443 10.56 -7.91 25.24
C LYS A 443 11.39 -6.71 24.76
N VAL A 444 10.70 -5.62 24.45
CA VAL A 444 11.31 -4.35 24.05
C VAL A 444 11.37 -3.43 25.27
N THR A 445 12.57 -2.96 25.63
CA THR A 445 12.78 -2.09 26.81
C THR A 445 12.81 -0.60 26.48
N ASP A 446 13.09 -0.26 25.22
CA ASP A 446 13.14 1.10 24.70
C ASP A 446 12.31 1.17 23.41
N PRO A 447 11.00 1.47 23.52
CA PRO A 447 10.10 1.53 22.37
C PRO A 447 10.51 2.58 21.33
N ASP A 448 11.05 3.72 21.76
CA ASP A 448 11.44 4.81 20.86
C ASP A 448 12.62 4.40 19.99
N ALA A 449 13.67 3.82 20.60
CA ALA A 449 14.80 3.28 19.87
C ALA A 449 14.37 2.12 18.94
N PHE A 450 13.51 1.23 19.43
CA PHE A 450 12.98 0.14 18.62
C PHE A 450 12.25 0.63 17.38
N PHE A 451 11.34 1.61 17.49
CA PHE A 451 10.63 2.12 16.33
C PHE A 451 11.51 2.88 15.34
N ALA A 452 12.61 3.48 15.78
CA ALA A 452 13.62 4.04 14.89
C ALA A 452 14.28 2.93 14.05
N ASP A 453 14.63 1.80 14.66
CA ASP A 453 15.18 0.61 13.97
C ASP A 453 14.14 -0.06 13.05
N VAL A 454 12.86 -0.10 13.47
CA VAL A 454 11.76 -0.59 12.61
C VAL A 454 11.63 0.27 11.36
N ALA A 455 11.70 1.60 11.47
CA ALA A 455 11.63 2.48 10.30
C ALA A 455 12.75 2.16 9.29
N GLN A 456 13.99 1.97 9.76
CA GLN A 456 15.10 1.56 8.88
C GLN A 456 14.85 0.20 8.23
N THR A 457 14.29 -0.75 8.98
CA THR A 457 13.92 -2.07 8.44
C THR A 457 12.83 -1.97 7.37
N LEU A 458 11.84 -1.08 7.57
CA LEU A 458 10.79 -0.84 6.59
C LEU A 458 11.33 -0.18 5.32
N PHE A 459 12.30 0.73 5.40
CA PHE A 459 12.88 1.37 4.22
C PHE A 459 13.75 0.45 3.36
N ASP A 460 14.28 -0.64 3.93
CA ASP A 460 15.14 -1.62 3.24
C ASP A 460 14.69 -3.06 3.48
N HIS A 461 13.38 -3.31 3.34
CA HIS A 461 12.76 -4.60 3.73
C HIS A 461 13.07 -5.76 2.77
N GLY A 462 13.47 -5.49 1.53
CA GLY A 462 13.90 -6.51 0.55
C GLY A 462 12.83 -7.53 0.12
N HIS A 463 11.54 -7.23 0.28
CA HIS A 463 10.43 -8.13 -0.09
C HIS A 463 9.83 -7.75 -1.45
N ASP A 464 9.79 -8.71 -2.37
CA ASP A 464 9.21 -8.52 -3.72
C ASP A 464 7.66 -8.54 -3.69
N GLU A 465 7.06 -9.34 -2.82
CA GLU A 465 5.62 -9.39 -2.64
C GLU A 465 5.17 -8.20 -1.78
N TYR A 466 4.54 -7.20 -2.41
CA TYR A 466 4.10 -5.96 -1.76
C TYR A 466 3.25 -6.20 -0.50
N ILE A 467 2.46 -7.28 -0.49
CA ILE A 467 1.61 -7.64 0.63
C ILE A 467 2.41 -7.79 1.93
N VAL A 468 3.66 -8.24 1.85
CA VAL A 468 4.53 -8.39 3.03
C VAL A 468 4.91 -7.01 3.58
N SER A 469 5.40 -6.08 2.75
CA SER A 469 5.79 -4.74 3.22
C SER A 469 4.59 -3.97 3.77
N VAL A 470 3.42 -4.11 3.13
CA VAL A 470 2.14 -3.56 3.63
C VAL A 470 1.80 -4.13 5.01
N HIS A 471 1.93 -5.44 5.23
CA HIS A 471 1.68 -6.01 6.55
C HIS A 471 2.68 -5.53 7.61
N LEU A 472 3.95 -5.40 7.25
CA LEU A 472 4.97 -4.87 8.16
C LEU A 472 4.64 -3.44 8.59
N VAL A 473 4.38 -2.52 7.64
CA VAL A 473 4.08 -1.10 7.96
C VAL A 473 2.75 -0.96 8.71
N LYS A 474 1.69 -1.67 8.29
CA LYS A 474 0.38 -1.65 8.99
C LYS A 474 0.52 -2.13 10.43
N THR A 475 1.25 -3.23 10.65
CA THR A 475 1.42 -3.79 12.00
C THR A 475 2.28 -2.88 12.87
N ALA A 476 3.38 -2.36 12.32
CA ALA A 476 4.25 -1.42 13.02
C ALA A 476 3.47 -0.17 13.48
N GLN A 477 2.70 0.44 12.56
CA GLN A 477 1.90 1.62 12.87
C GLN A 477 0.78 1.30 13.87
N SER A 478 0.09 0.16 13.71
CA SER A 478 -0.98 -0.26 14.63
C SER A 478 -0.46 -0.47 16.05
N VAL A 479 0.69 -1.14 16.21
CA VAL A 479 1.32 -1.33 17.53
C VAL A 479 1.77 -0.01 18.13
N ARG A 480 2.32 0.90 17.32
CA ARG A 480 2.68 2.27 17.74
C ARG A 480 1.46 3.05 18.25
N ASN A 481 0.35 3.01 17.50
CA ASN A 481 -0.91 3.64 17.88
C ASN A 481 -1.48 3.08 19.18
N LEU A 482 -1.50 1.74 19.32
CA LEU A 482 -1.95 1.05 20.52
C LEU A 482 -1.13 1.47 21.75
N LEU A 483 0.19 1.57 21.64
CA LEU A 483 1.06 2.07 22.72
C LEU A 483 0.79 3.54 23.05
N ALA A 484 0.69 4.39 22.02
CA ALA A 484 0.43 5.82 22.18
C ALA A 484 -0.93 6.11 22.84
N SER A 485 -1.92 5.24 22.65
CA SER A 485 -3.26 5.39 23.24
C SER A 485 -3.28 5.34 24.77
N GLN A 486 -2.29 4.67 25.39
CA GLN A 486 -2.26 4.25 26.80
C GLN A 486 -3.42 3.33 27.23
N GLU A 487 -4.49 3.21 26.45
CA GLU A 487 -5.65 2.37 26.72
C GLU A 487 -5.32 0.88 26.60
N ALA A 488 -4.36 0.50 25.76
CA ALA A 488 -3.89 -0.87 25.62
C ALA A 488 -3.20 -1.40 26.90
N GLY A 489 -2.65 -0.53 27.75
CA GLY A 489 -1.91 -0.92 28.95
C GLY A 489 -0.81 -1.95 28.66
N HIS A 490 -0.65 -2.94 29.55
CA HIS A 490 0.33 -4.02 29.38
C HIS A 490 0.11 -4.87 28.12
N ALA A 491 -1.12 -4.97 27.60
CA ALA A 491 -1.39 -5.67 26.35
C ALA A 491 -0.69 -5.00 25.15
N GLY A 492 -0.47 -3.69 25.20
CA GLY A 492 0.35 -2.97 24.23
C GLY A 492 1.83 -3.36 24.26
N GLU A 493 2.39 -3.63 25.45
CA GLU A 493 3.77 -4.12 25.59
C GLU A 493 3.93 -5.53 25.00
N LEU A 494 2.90 -6.38 25.15
CA LEU A 494 2.88 -7.70 24.51
C LEU A 494 2.76 -7.59 22.98
N ALA A 495 1.95 -6.64 22.48
CA ALA A 495 1.86 -6.37 21.04
C ALA A 495 3.20 -5.87 20.48
N LEU A 496 3.95 -5.06 21.24
CA LEU A 496 5.30 -4.63 20.89
C LEU A 496 6.29 -5.79 20.83
N ALA A 497 6.24 -6.70 21.81
CA ALA A 497 7.05 -7.92 21.78
C ALA A 497 6.68 -8.85 20.60
N ALA A 498 5.40 -8.95 20.26
CA ALA A 498 4.93 -9.68 19.08
C ALA A 498 5.48 -9.09 17.78
N LEU A 499 5.47 -7.77 17.63
CA LEU A 499 6.07 -7.06 16.48
C LEU A 499 7.58 -7.31 16.40
N ASN A 500 8.30 -7.23 17.53
CA ASN A 500 9.73 -7.54 17.58
C ASN A 500 10.01 -8.96 17.06
N ARG A 501 9.23 -9.95 17.53
CA ARG A 501 9.36 -11.33 17.06
C ARG A 501 9.10 -11.47 15.57
N LEU A 502 8.07 -10.81 15.03
CA LEU A 502 7.77 -10.82 13.59
C LEU A 502 8.96 -10.32 12.78
N LEU A 503 9.50 -9.15 13.13
CA LEU A 503 10.60 -8.51 12.40
C LEU A 503 11.91 -9.31 12.49
N ALA A 504 12.12 -10.03 13.59
CA ALA A 504 13.29 -10.88 13.80
C ALA A 504 13.14 -12.31 13.21
N SER A 505 11.96 -12.66 12.68
CA SER A 505 11.67 -14.01 12.20
C SER A 505 11.67 -14.11 10.67
N PRO A 506 11.98 -15.28 10.11
CA PRO A 506 11.86 -15.49 8.68
C PRO A 506 10.40 -15.38 8.23
N VAL A 507 10.20 -14.77 7.05
CA VAL A 507 8.91 -14.71 6.36
C VAL A 507 9.00 -15.57 5.10
N ARG A 508 8.09 -16.54 4.95
CA ARG A 508 8.03 -17.41 3.78
C ARG A 508 6.63 -17.41 3.19
N ARG A 509 6.48 -16.85 1.99
CA ARG A 509 5.19 -16.76 1.27
C ARG A 509 5.06 -17.82 0.17
N LYS A 510 6.12 -18.04 -0.62
CA LYS A 510 6.08 -18.99 -1.75
C LYS A 510 6.50 -20.42 -1.36
N MET A 511 5.53 -21.35 -1.34
CA MET A 511 5.73 -22.76 -0.96
C MET A 511 5.50 -23.76 -2.11
N VAL A 512 6.23 -23.60 -3.23
CA VAL A 512 6.04 -24.36 -4.50
C VAL A 512 5.86 -25.87 -4.32
N ARG A 513 6.72 -26.52 -3.51
CA ARG A 513 6.68 -27.97 -3.31
C ARG A 513 5.40 -28.41 -2.57
N ARG A 514 4.95 -27.64 -1.58
CA ARG A 514 3.73 -27.90 -0.83
C ARG A 514 2.50 -27.80 -1.75
N THR A 515 2.41 -26.72 -2.53
CA THR A 515 1.34 -26.51 -3.51
C THR A 515 1.22 -27.69 -4.47
N ALA A 516 2.36 -28.15 -5.03
CA ALA A 516 2.37 -29.31 -5.92
C ALA A 516 1.85 -30.59 -5.24
N ARG A 517 2.30 -30.88 -4.00
CA ARG A 517 1.84 -32.06 -3.24
C ARG A 517 0.36 -31.99 -2.88
N GLN A 518 -0.14 -30.83 -2.47
CA GLN A 518 -1.55 -30.64 -2.15
C GLN A 518 -2.43 -30.81 -3.40
N ALA A 519 -2.04 -30.22 -4.54
CA ALA A 519 -2.75 -30.38 -5.80
C ALA A 519 -2.82 -31.85 -6.25
N MET A 520 -1.70 -32.58 -6.17
CA MET A 520 -1.68 -34.02 -6.50
C MET A 520 -2.65 -34.81 -5.61
N ARG A 521 -2.60 -34.59 -4.29
CA ARG A 521 -3.50 -35.30 -3.35
C ARG A 521 -4.98 -34.97 -3.57
N PHE A 522 -5.29 -33.72 -3.89
CA PHE A 522 -6.66 -33.30 -4.18
C PHE A 522 -7.21 -34.02 -5.42
N VAL A 523 -6.43 -34.06 -6.50
CA VAL A 523 -6.81 -34.77 -7.73
C VAL A 523 -6.88 -36.30 -7.52
N ASP A 524 -6.00 -36.87 -6.70
CA ASP A 524 -6.04 -38.31 -6.38
C ASP A 524 -7.35 -38.71 -5.66
N THR A 525 -8.04 -37.79 -4.99
CA THR A 525 -9.33 -38.05 -4.33
C THR A 525 -10.54 -37.94 -5.27
N ASP A 526 -10.36 -37.43 -6.49
CA ASP A 526 -11.42 -37.33 -7.51
C ASP A 526 -11.61 -38.63 -8.32
N ILE A 527 -10.65 -39.56 -8.23
CA ILE A 527 -10.61 -40.87 -8.90
C ILE A 527 -11.06 -41.97 -7.94
#